data_AF-A0A645HUN7-F1
#
_entry.id   AF-A0A645HUN7-F1
#
_cell.length_a   1.000
_cell.length_b   1.000
_cell.length_c   1.000
_cell.angle_alpha   90.00
_cell.angle_beta   90.00
_cell.angle_gamma   90.00
#
_symmetry.space_group_name_H-M   'P 1'
#
loop_
_entity.id
_entity.type
_entity.pdbx_description
1 polymer ?
#
loop_
_entity_poly.entity_id
_entity_poly.type
_entity_poly.pdbx_seq_one_letter_code
_entity_poly.pdbx_strand_id
1 'polypeptide(L)' 'MTDLALKLMNEKYYMKNDYVVNSGRTKDGKLLASSTFFIKDENQELIGMLCINNNLTDISYDNYLT' A
#
# COMPACT_ATOMS: atom_id res chain seq x y z
N MET A 1 12.55 3.51 2.93
CA MET A 1 11.28 3.72 2.20
C MET A 1 11.19 2.65 1.11
N THR A 2 10.04 2.04 0.86
CA THR A 2 9.89 1.06 -0.24
C THR A 2 9.74 1.79 -1.59
N ASP A 3 10.07 1.12 -2.69
CA ASP A 3 9.89 1.67 -4.04
C ASP A 3 8.43 2.06 -4.33
N LEU A 4 7.48 1.29 -3.78
CA LEU A 4 6.06 1.61 -3.87
C LEU A 4 5.72 2.93 -3.17
N ALA A 5 6.17 3.11 -1.93
CA ALA A 5 5.92 4.34 -1.19
C ALA A 5 6.56 5.56 -1.88
N LEU A 6 7.78 5.41 -2.42
CA LEU A 6 8.43 6.44 -3.22
C LEU A 6 7.63 6.81 -4.48
N LYS A 7 7.15 5.80 -5.21
CA LYS A 7 6.30 6.01 -6.39
C LYS A 7 5.02 6.77 -6.05
N LEU A 8 4.30 6.35 -5.00
CA LEU A 8 3.04 6.96 -4.58
C LEU A 8 3.20 8.43 -4.17
N MET A 9 4.32 8.77 -3.53
CA MET A 9 4.67 10.16 -3.20
C MET A 9 4.97 10.97 -4.46
N ASN A 10 5.82 10.46 -5.36
CA ASN A 10 6.19 11.15 -6.60
C ASN A 10 4.99 11.40 -7.52
N GLU A 11 4.07 10.42 -7.62
CA GLU A 11 2.86 10.52 -8.43
C GLU A 11 1.71 11.26 -7.70
N LYS A 12 1.93 11.68 -6.45
CA LYS A 12 0.99 12.46 -5.62
C LYS A 12 -0.38 11.79 -5.43
N TYR A 13 -0.41 10.47 -5.28
CA TYR A 13 -1.66 9.72 -5.10
C TYR A 13 -2.49 10.18 -3.90
N TYR A 14 -1.81 10.63 -2.84
CA TYR A 14 -2.41 11.16 -1.61
C TYR A 14 -3.32 12.38 -1.82
N MET A 15 -3.17 13.10 -2.93
CA MET A 15 -4.00 14.27 -3.25
C MET A 15 -5.45 13.90 -3.60
N LYS A 16 -5.66 12.69 -4.12
CA LYS A 16 -6.98 12.24 -4.62
C LYS A 16 -7.52 11.01 -3.89
N ASN A 17 -6.70 10.37 -3.07
CA ASN A 17 -7.02 9.11 -2.41
C ASN A 17 -6.56 9.17 -0.95
N ASP A 18 -7.30 8.53 -0.06
CA ASP A 18 -6.90 8.37 1.34
C ASP A 18 -6.07 7.09 1.56
N TYR A 19 -6.18 6.13 0.64
CA TYR A 19 -5.39 4.91 0.64
C TYR A 19 -5.22 4.34 -0.76
N VAL A 20 -4.24 3.45 -0.92
CA VAL A 20 -4.02 2.63 -2.10
C VAL A 20 -3.77 1.19 -1.66
N VAL A 21 -4.43 0.24 -2.32
CA VAL A 21 -4.16 -1.19 -2.16
C VAL A 21 -3.42 -1.68 -3.40
N ASN A 22 -2.37 -2.46 -3.20
CA ASN A 22 -1.60 -3.05 -4.27
C ASN A 22 -1.19 -4.48 -3.92
N SER A 23 -1.06 -5.34 -4.92
CA SER A 23 -0.49 -6.67 -4.77
C SER A 23 0.94 -6.68 -5.31
N GLY A 24 1.83 -7.38 -4.60
CA GLY A 24 3.24 -7.50 -4.94
C GLY A 24 3.75 -8.90 -4.69
N ARG A 25 4.99 -9.16 -5.06
CA ARG A 25 5.68 -10.40 -4.70
C ARG A 25 6.97 -10.09 -3.97
N THR A 26 7.30 -10.88 -2.96
CA THR A 26 8.63 -10.86 -2.35
C THR A 26 9.68 -11.41 -3.33
N LYS A 27 10.97 -11.26 -2.99
CA LYS A 27 12.07 -11.85 -3.77
C LYS A 27 11.99 -13.37 -3.89
N ASP A 28 11.44 -14.04 -2.88
CA ASP A 28 11.17 -15.49 -2.85
C ASP A 28 9.82 -15.87 -3.49
N GLY A 29 9.15 -14.95 -4.18
CA GLY A 29 7.95 -15.23 -4.99
C GLY A 29 6.63 -15.25 -4.24
N LYS A 30 6.66 -15.03 -2.92
CA LYS A 30 5.48 -14.99 -2.04
C LYS A 30 4.60 -13.80 -2.35
N LEU A 31 3.31 -14.03 -2.36
CA LEU A 31 2.33 -13.01 -2.71
C LEU A 31 2.03 -12.11 -1.51
N LEU A 32 2.06 -10.81 -1.74
CA LEU A 32 1.81 -9.77 -0.75
C LEU A 32 0.62 -8.93 -1.16
N ALA A 33 -0.32 -8.70 -0.25
CA ALA A 33 -1.28 -7.60 -0.39
C ALA A 33 -0.85 -6.46 0.52
N SER A 34 -0.45 -5.33 -0.09
CA SER A 34 0.04 -4.14 0.61
C SER A 34 -0.97 -3.03 0.52
N SER A 35 -1.39 -2.49 1.66
CA SER A 35 -2.26 -1.31 1.74
C SER A 35 -1.46 -0.15 2.29
N THR A 36 -1.46 0.97 1.58
CA THR A 36 -0.81 2.22 2.00
C THR A 36 -1.89 3.25 2.31
N PHE A 37 -1.93 3.73 3.55
CA PHE A 37 -2.81 4.81 3.99
C PHE A 37 -2.02 6.10 4.06
N PHE A 38 -2.60 7.20 3.56
CA PHE A 38 -1.99 8.51 3.59
C PHE A 38 -2.46 9.28 4.81
N ILE A 39 -1.51 9.73 5.62
CA ILE A 39 -1.77 10.55 6.80
C ILE A 39 -1.52 12.00 6.39
N LYS A 40 -2.56 12.81 6.43
CA LYS A 40 -2.55 14.22 6.06
C LYS A 40 -2.82 15.10 7.27
N ASP A 41 -2.25 16.29 7.28
CA ASP A 41 -2.59 17.30 8.28
C ASP A 41 -3.89 18.05 7.92
N GLU A 42 -4.23 19.05 8.72
CA GLU A 42 -5.40 19.92 8.51
C GLU A 42 -5.34 20.76 7.22
N ASN A 43 -4.15 20.95 6.64
CA ASN A 43 -3.94 21.64 5.37
C ASN A 43 -3.91 20.68 4.17
N GLN A 44 -4.24 19.40 4.38
CA GLN A 44 -4.18 18.33 3.38
C GLN A 44 -2.76 18.00 2.89
N GLU A 45 -1.73 18.43 3.62
CA GLU A 45 -0.34 18.09 3.31
C GLU A 45 0.00 16.69 3.81
N LEU A 46 0.72 15.92 3.00
CA LEU A 46 1.14 14.56 3.37
C LEU A 46 2.21 14.62 4.46
N ILE A 47 1.86 14.18 5.68
CA ILE A 47 2.78 14.13 6.82
C ILE A 47 3.27 12.72 7.14
N GLY A 48 2.66 11.69 6.57
CA GLY A 48 3.09 10.32 6.78
C GLY A 48 2.33 9.30 5.93
N MET A 49 2.84 8.07 5.95
CA MET A 49 2.18 6.92 5.34
C MET A 49 2.22 5.74 6.30
N LEU A 50 1.10 5.02 6.41
CA LEU A 50 1.04 3.73 7.10
C LEU A 50 0.92 2.63 6.06
N CYS A 51 1.90 1.74 6.02
CA CYS A 51 1.92 0.59 5.12
C CYS A 51 1.61 -0.69 5.89
N ILE A 52 0.58 -1.42 5.48
CA ILE A 52 0.19 -2.72 6.02
C ILE A 52 0.41 -3.77 4.93
N ASN A 53 1.35 -4.69 5.15
CA ASN A 53 1.69 -5.74 4.20
C ASN A 53 1.22 -7.09 4.72
N ASN A 54 0.28 -7.71 4.01
CA ASN A 54 -0.24 -9.04 4.31
C ASN A 54 0.49 -10.08 3.46
N ASN A 55 1.07 -11.09 4.09
CA ASN A 55 1.60 -12.25 3.40
C ASN A 55 0.46 -13.22 3.09
N LEU A 56 0.21 -13.47 1.81
CA LEU A 56 -0.89 -14.30 1.33
C LEU A 56 -0.41 -15.67 0.83
N THR A 57 0.84 -16.07 1.14
CA THR A 57 1.43 -17.34 0.67
C THR A 57 0.59 -18.56 1.03
N ASP A 58 -0.04 -18.54 2.21
CA ASP A 58 -0.78 -19.69 2.74
C ASP A 58 -2.31 -19.50 2.65
N ILE A 59 -2.77 -18.47 1.91
CA ILE A 59 -4.19 -18.14 1.79
C ILE A 59 -4.62 -18.41 0.35
N SER A 60 -5.63 -19.25 0.16
CA SER A 60 -6.31 -19.39 -1.14
C SER A 60 -6.88 -18.04 -1.54
N TYR A 61 -6.32 -17.44 -2.60
CA TYR A 61 -6.56 -16.04 -2.98
C TYR A 61 -8.05 -15.67 -3.15
N ASP A 62 -8.86 -16.65 -3.54
CA ASP A 62 -10.29 -16.49 -3.80
C ASP A 62 -11.11 -16.05 -2.56
N ASN A 63 -10.59 -16.22 -1.34
CA ASN A 63 -11.31 -15.93 -0.09
C ASN A 63 -10.91 -14.59 0.57
N TYR A 64 -9.97 -13.83 0.01
CA TYR A 64 -9.44 -12.60 0.67
C TYR A 64 -10.04 -11.29 0.14
N LEU A 65 -10.81 -11.37 -0.95
CA LEU A 65 -11.43 -10.22 -1.62
C LEU A 65 -12.97 -10.28 -1.60
N THR A 66 -13.55 -11.24 -0.86
CA THR A 66 -14.99 -11.37 -0.66
C THR A 66 -15.45 -10.67 0.61
#